data_AF-A0A6I0T7W2-F1
#
_entry.id   AF-A0A6I0T7W2-F1
#
_cell.length_a   1.000
_cell.length_b   1.000
_cell.length_c   1.000
_cell.angle_alpha   90.00
_cell.angle_beta   90.00
_cell.angle_gamma   90.00
#
_symmetry.space_group_name_H-M   'P 1'
#
loop_
_entity.id
_entity.type
_entity.pdbx_description
1 polymer ?
#
loop_
_entity_poly.entity_id
_entity_poly.type
_entity_poly.pdbx_seq_one_letter_code
_entity_poly.pdbx_strand_id
1 'polypeptide(L)'
;MSKKTNGIQVGNFIVTRDNGSEHDWISIKAVSGFWSMRFRDDNGMFSRIRELANNKELREYLETWIKVCFLISNATPDVKFMEEFFKSYSDLTERLRGLQQPVSPEDDAKILEEERNMNSIKEGIKEERKNEGTD
;
A
#
# COMPACT_ATOMS: atom_id res chain seq x y z
N MET A 1 30.91 -8.30 16.51
CA MET A 1 29.73 -8.65 17.34
C MET A 1 28.48 -8.36 16.53
N SER A 2 27.69 -9.38 16.19
CA SER A 2 26.43 -9.21 15.46
C SER A 2 25.45 -8.45 16.35
N LYS A 3 25.12 -7.20 16.01
CA LYS A 3 24.02 -6.48 16.65
C LYS A 3 22.77 -7.32 16.41
N LYS A 4 22.19 -7.90 17.47
CA LYS A 4 20.84 -8.49 17.41
C LYS A 4 19.92 -7.44 16.82
N THR A 5 19.54 -7.58 15.56
CA THR A 5 18.48 -6.78 14.97
C THR A 5 17.21 -7.18 15.71
N ASN A 6 16.60 -6.23 16.43
CA ASN A 6 15.30 -6.37 17.12
C ASN A 6 14.13 -6.59 16.13
N GLY A 7 14.38 -7.23 15.00
CA GLY A 7 13.44 -7.48 13.93
C GLY A 7 12.79 -8.85 14.06
N ILE A 8 11.63 -8.95 13.45
CA ILE A 8 10.87 -10.19 13.37
C ILE A 8 11.34 -10.94 12.12
N GLN A 9 11.83 -12.16 12.31
CA GLN A 9 12.23 -13.01 11.18
C GLN A 9 10.98 -13.62 10.50
N VAL A 10 10.97 -13.56 9.17
CA VAL A 10 9.94 -14.08 8.28
C VAL A 10 10.65 -14.85 7.16
N GLY A 11 10.77 -16.17 7.32
CA GLY A 11 11.61 -17.00 6.43
C GLY A 11 13.05 -16.48 6.35
N ASN A 12 13.48 -16.14 5.14
CA ASN A 12 14.82 -15.58 4.84
C ASN A 12 14.86 -14.04 4.89
N PHE A 13 13.89 -13.41 5.54
CA PHE A 13 13.78 -11.97 5.64
C PHE A 13 13.66 -11.53 7.11
N ILE A 14 14.04 -10.29 7.38
CA ILE A 14 13.94 -9.66 8.70
C ILE A 14 13.13 -8.38 8.53
N VAL A 15 12.04 -8.26 9.29
CA VAL A 15 11.22 -7.05 9.36
C VAL A 15 11.65 -6.23 10.58
N THR A 16 12.08 -4.98 10.38
CA THR A 16 12.47 -4.07 11.46
C THR A 16 11.64 -2.79 11.42
N ARG A 17 11.41 -2.19 12.58
CA ARG A 17 10.89 -0.83 12.70
C ARG A 17 12.00 0.07 13.20
N ASP A 18 12.20 1.19 12.50
CA ASP A 18 13.15 2.22 12.85
C ASP A 18 12.36 3.50 13.16
N ASN A 19 12.48 4.03 14.38
CA ASN A 19 11.84 5.29 14.73
C ASN A 19 12.77 6.44 14.34
N GLY A 20 12.37 7.24 13.35
CA GLY A 20 13.15 8.38 12.87
C GLY A 20 12.80 9.68 13.61
N SER A 21 13.56 10.73 13.33
CA SER A 21 13.31 12.06 13.90
C SER A 21 12.07 12.74 13.33
N GLU A 22 11.79 12.51 12.04
CA GLU A 22 10.65 13.09 11.32
C GLU A 22 9.60 12.04 10.97
N HIS A 23 10.05 10.83 10.63
CA HIS A 23 9.20 9.75 10.19
C HIS A 23 9.68 8.41 10.73
N ASP A 24 8.74 7.55 11.07
CA ASP A 24 9.01 6.15 11.33
C ASP A 24 9.09 5.35 10.02
N TRP A 25 9.90 4.29 10.03
CA TRP A 25 10.08 3.40 8.89
C TRP A 25 9.89 1.95 9.30
N ILE A 26 9.23 1.18 8.42
CA ILE A 26 9.27 -0.27 8.48
C ILE A 26 10.11 -0.78 7.32
N SER A 27 11.11 -1.59 7.64
CA SER A 27 12.07 -2.14 6.70
C SER A 27 11.92 -3.64 6.62
N ILE A 28 12.02 -4.19 5.41
CA ILE A 28 12.12 -5.63 5.16
C ILE A 28 13.46 -5.84 4.47
N LYS A 29 14.31 -6.70 5.04
CA LYS A 29 15.65 -6.99 4.52
C LYS A 29 15.80 -8.47 4.32
N ALA A 30 16.40 -8.88 3.20
CA ALA A 30 16.87 -10.25 3.07
C ALA A 30 17.99 -10.50 4.09
N VAL A 31 18.05 -11.69 4.70
CA VAL A 31 19.11 -12.08 5.65
C VAL A 31 20.51 -11.99 5.01
N SER A 32 20.58 -12.20 3.69
CA SER A 32 21.78 -12.02 2.87
C SER A 32 22.26 -10.56 2.75
N GLY A 33 21.39 -9.58 3.02
CA GLY A 33 21.69 -8.16 2.98
C GLY A 33 21.64 -7.48 1.60
N PHE A 34 21.57 -8.22 0.48
CA PHE A 34 21.61 -7.62 -0.86
C PHE A 34 20.30 -6.96 -1.31
N TRP A 35 19.20 -7.24 -0.62
CA TRP A 35 17.88 -6.70 -0.97
C TRP A 35 17.18 -6.13 0.25
N SER A 36 16.55 -4.97 0.07
CA SER A 36 15.68 -4.39 1.08
C SER A 36 14.60 -3.52 0.45
N MET A 37 13.47 -3.44 1.13
CA MET A 37 12.42 -2.45 0.89
C MET A 37 12.07 -1.74 2.19
N ARG A 38 11.64 -0.48 2.09
CA ARG A 38 11.25 0.32 3.25
C ARG A 38 10.01 1.14 2.94
N PHE A 39 9.12 1.24 3.92
CA PHE A 39 7.93 2.07 3.85
C PHE A 39 7.96 3.06 5.00
N ARG A 40 7.61 4.31 4.68
CA ARG A 40 7.44 5.39 5.64
C ARG A 40 6.07 5.28 6.32
N ASP A 41 5.94 5.79 7.52
CA ASP A 41 4.70 5.76 8.31
C ASP A 41 3.44 6.34 7.62
N ASP A 42 3.59 7.31 6.73
CA ASP A 42 2.50 7.86 5.92
C ASP A 42 2.12 7.00 4.70
N ASN A 43 2.85 5.91 4.44
CA ASN A 43 2.50 4.92 3.44
C ASN A 43 1.61 3.83 4.06
N GLY A 44 0.44 3.55 3.46
CA GLY A 44 -0.48 2.53 3.97
C GLY A 44 0.12 1.12 4.13
N MET A 45 1.20 0.80 3.40
CA MET A 45 1.94 -0.45 3.60
C MET A 45 2.65 -0.53 4.95
N PHE A 46 3.02 0.60 5.55
CA PHE A 46 3.66 0.63 6.87
C PHE A 46 2.81 -0.10 7.92
N SER A 47 1.55 0.32 8.06
CA SER A 47 0.63 -0.26 9.03
C SER A 47 0.29 -1.72 8.70
N ARG A 48 0.07 -2.03 7.41
CA ARG A 48 -0.20 -3.41 6.97
C ARG A 48 0.94 -4.37 7.30
N ILE A 49 2.18 -4.02 6.95
CA ILE A 49 3.34 -4.86 7.26
C ILE A 49 3.54 -4.97 8.77
N ARG A 50 3.31 -3.89 9.52
CA ARG A 50 3.39 -3.91 10.99
C ARG A 50 2.38 -4.90 11.58
N GLU A 51 1.14 -4.88 11.13
CA GLU A 51 0.09 -5.80 11.61
C GLU A 51 0.41 -7.25 11.25
N LEU A 52 0.75 -7.50 9.98
CA LEU A 52 1.13 -8.82 9.48
C LEU A 52 2.35 -9.39 10.20
N ALA A 53 3.36 -8.57 10.48
CA ALA A 53 4.58 -9.04 11.13
C ALA A 53 4.35 -9.43 12.60
N ASN A 54 3.39 -8.78 13.27
CA ASN A 54 3.03 -9.05 14.66
C ASN A 54 2.00 -10.18 14.81
N ASN A 55 1.26 -10.53 13.75
CA ASN A 55 0.34 -11.67 13.76
C ASN A 55 1.04 -12.95 13.29
N LYS A 56 1.25 -13.91 14.20
CA LYS A 56 1.90 -15.19 13.88
C LYS A 56 1.10 -16.05 12.92
N GLU A 57 -0.22 -15.96 12.92
CA GLU A 57 -1.09 -16.76 12.03
C GLU A 57 -0.97 -16.30 10.57
N LEU A 58 -0.67 -15.02 10.36
CA LEU A 58 -0.48 -14.43 9.03
C LEU A 58 0.98 -14.46 8.56
N ARG A 59 1.87 -15.17 9.28
CA ARG A 59 3.30 -15.22 8.97
C ARG A 59 3.56 -15.78 7.58
N GLU A 60 2.89 -16.87 7.22
CA GLU A 60 3.05 -17.53 5.91
C GLU A 60 2.59 -16.61 4.77
N TYR A 61 1.47 -15.91 4.98
CA TYR A 61 0.99 -14.90 4.04
C TYR A 61 2.02 -13.79 3.84
N LEU A 62 2.54 -13.21 4.93
CA LEU A 62 3.57 -12.18 4.87
C LEU A 62 4.82 -12.67 4.16
N GLU A 63 5.29 -13.89 4.47
CA GLU A 63 6.45 -14.47 3.81
C GLU A 63 6.23 -14.62 2.30
N THR A 64 5.07 -15.12 1.90
CA THR A 64 4.71 -15.29 0.49
C THR A 64 4.66 -13.96 -0.24
N TRP A 65 4.05 -12.94 0.36
CA TRP A 65 4.03 -11.59 -0.21
C TRP A 65 5.45 -11.02 -0.38
N ILE A 66 6.32 -11.15 0.63
CA ILE A 66 7.72 -10.69 0.53
C ILE A 66 8.45 -11.43 -0.58
N LYS A 67 8.27 -12.76 -0.71
CA LYS A 67 8.86 -13.57 -1.77
C LYS A 67 8.46 -13.07 -3.16
N VAL A 68 7.19 -12.71 -3.38
CA VAL A 68 6.74 -12.13 -4.65
C VAL A 68 7.47 -10.82 -4.94
N CYS A 69 7.50 -9.88 -3.99
CA CYS A 69 8.23 -8.61 -4.15
C CYS A 69 9.72 -8.84 -4.44
N PHE A 70 10.33 -9.77 -3.71
CA PHE A 70 11.73 -10.14 -3.88
C PHE A 70 11.99 -10.72 -5.28
N LEU A 71 11.19 -11.67 -5.75
CA LEU A 71 11.36 -12.29 -7.05
C LEU A 71 11.19 -11.29 -8.19
N ILE A 72 10.10 -10.51 -8.20
CA ILE A 72 9.81 -9.54 -9.27
C ILE A 72 10.86 -8.43 -9.34
N SER A 73 11.50 -8.07 -8.24
CA SER A 73 12.55 -7.04 -8.24
C SER A 73 13.96 -7.56 -8.56
N ASN A 74 14.17 -8.89 -8.61
CA ASN A 74 15.50 -9.48 -8.83
C ASN A 74 15.55 -10.48 -10.00
N ALA A 75 14.42 -10.76 -10.66
CA ALA A 75 14.35 -11.66 -11.80
C ALA A 75 13.88 -10.92 -13.05
N THR A 76 14.32 -11.40 -14.22
CA THR A 76 13.84 -10.98 -15.53
C THR A 76 13.13 -12.16 -16.19
N PRO A 77 11.90 -12.49 -15.75
CA PRO A 77 11.13 -13.57 -16.36
C PRO A 77 10.82 -13.26 -17.83
N ASP A 78 10.48 -14.30 -18.59
CA ASP A 78 10.07 -14.14 -19.98
C ASP A 78 8.66 -13.54 -20.11
N VAL A 79 8.32 -13.13 -21.33
CA VAL A 79 7.01 -12.51 -21.63
C VAL A 79 5.85 -13.45 -21.31
N LYS A 80 6.00 -14.75 -21.60
CA LYS A 80 4.94 -15.73 -21.39
C LYS A 80 4.58 -15.87 -19.92
N PHE A 81 5.58 -15.92 -19.04
CA PHE A 81 5.36 -15.92 -17.61
C PHE A 81 4.65 -14.63 -17.15
N MET A 82 5.07 -13.48 -17.68
CA MET A 82 4.45 -12.20 -17.30
C MET A 82 2.98 -12.13 -17.73
N GLU A 83 2.63 -12.66 -18.90
CA GLU A 83 1.24 -12.77 -19.35
C GLU A 83 0.39 -13.61 -18.39
N GLU A 84 0.88 -14.79 -17.97
CA GLU A 84 0.18 -15.66 -17.03
C GLU A 84 0.04 -15.02 -15.63
N PHE A 85 1.09 -14.32 -15.18
CA PHE A 85 1.08 -13.56 -13.93
C PHE A 85 0.01 -12.46 -13.95
N PHE A 86 0.01 -11.62 -14.98
CA PHE A 86 -0.96 -10.52 -15.10
C PHE A 86 -2.37 -11.02 -15.28
N LYS A 87 -2.57 -12.13 -16.01
CA LYS A 87 -3.88 -12.77 -16.09
C LYS A 87 -4.38 -13.16 -14.70
N SER A 88 -3.55 -13.86 -13.92
CA SER A 88 -3.91 -14.30 -12.56
C SER A 88 -4.24 -13.12 -11.64
N TYR A 89 -3.50 -12.01 -11.76
CA TYR A 89 -3.75 -10.80 -11.00
C TYR A 89 -5.05 -10.09 -11.41
N SER A 90 -5.35 -10.04 -12.72
CA SER A 90 -6.61 -9.51 -13.23
C SER A 90 -7.81 -10.31 -12.74
N ASP A 91 -7.74 -11.65 -12.81
CA ASP A 91 -8.79 -12.55 -12.31
C ASP A 91 -9.03 -12.34 -10.80
N LEU A 92 -7.98 -12.10 -10.00
CA LEU A 92 -8.12 -11.72 -8.59
C LEU A 92 -8.85 -10.38 -8.43
N THR A 93 -8.45 -9.38 -9.20
CA THR A 93 -9.03 -8.03 -9.12
C THR A 93 -10.51 -8.04 -9.47
N GLU A 94 -10.93 -8.83 -10.46
CA GLU A 94 -12.33 -9.00 -10.81
C GLU A 94 -13.15 -9.67 -9.71
N ARG A 95 -12.61 -10.73 -9.09
CA ARG A 95 -13.26 -11.36 -7.93
C ARG A 95 -13.42 -10.38 -6.77
N LEU A 96 -12.39 -9.58 -6.49
CA LEU A 96 -12.46 -8.54 -5.44
C LEU A 96 -13.48 -7.45 -5.78
N ARG A 97 -13.58 -7.05 -7.05
CA ARG A 97 -14.61 -6.12 -7.51
C ARG A 97 -16.02 -6.70 -7.37
N GLY A 98 -16.21 -7.99 -7.69
CA GLY A 98 -17.49 -8.67 -7.51
C GLY A 98 -17.93 -8.80 -6.04
N LEU A 99 -16.98 -8.69 -5.09
CA LEU A 99 -17.27 -8.64 -3.66
C LEU A 99 -17.61 -7.23 -3.17
N GLN A 100 -17.28 -6.18 -3.93
CA GLN A 100 -17.74 -4.84 -3.62
C GLN A 100 -19.24 -4.79 -3.90
N GLN A 101 -20.03 -4.33 -2.93
CA GLN A 101 -21.44 -4.08 -3.17
C GLN A 101 -21.53 -3.04 -4.30
N PRO A 102 -22.32 -3.30 -5.36
CA PRO A 102 -22.63 -2.24 -6.31
C PRO A 102 -23.26 -1.10 -5.51
N VAL A 103 -22.71 0.09 -5.67
CA VAL A 103 -23.31 1.30 -5.09
C VAL A 103 -24.72 1.39 -5.68
N SER A 104 -25.74 1.51 -4.81
CA SER A 104 -27.11 1.61 -5.30
C SER A 104 -27.25 2.90 -6.13
N PRO A 105 -28.15 2.98 -7.12
CA PRO A 105 -28.37 4.22 -7.86
C PRO A 105 -28.71 5.42 -6.96
N GLU A 106 -29.31 5.17 -5.79
CA GLU A 106 -29.60 6.20 -4.78
C GLU A 106 -28.32 6.67 -4.07
N ASP A 107 -27.44 5.75 -3.69
CA ASP A 107 -26.16 6.08 -3.06
C ASP A 107 -25.22 6.79 -4.06
N ASP A 108 -25.21 6.36 -5.33
CA ASP A 108 -24.46 7.01 -6.40
C ASP A 108 -24.98 8.44 -6.64
N ALA A 109 -26.31 8.63 -6.68
CA ALA A 109 -26.91 9.95 -6.82
C ALA A 109 -26.56 10.88 -5.65
N LYS A 110 -26.56 10.34 -4.42
CA LYS A 110 -26.18 11.08 -3.21
C LYS A 110 -24.71 11.48 -3.23
N ILE A 111 -23.81 10.57 -3.63
CA ILE A 111 -22.37 10.87 -3.76
C ILE A 111 -22.14 11.97 -4.80
N LEU A 112 -22.83 11.90 -5.95
CA LEU A 112 -22.73 12.92 -7.00
C LEU A 112 -23.29 14.28 -6.55
N GLU A 113 -24.35 14.31 -5.74
CA GLU A 113 -24.90 15.54 -5.17
C GLU A 113 -23.93 16.15 -4.14
N GLU A 114 -23.35 15.33 -3.27
CA GLU A 114 -22.33 15.75 -2.30
C GLU A 114 -21.07 16.30 -3.01
N GLU A 115 -20.60 15.67 -4.08
CA GLU A 115 -19.48 16.18 -4.89
C GLU A 115 -19.82 17.51 -5.57
N ARG A 116 -21.03 17.66 -6.11
CA ARG A 116 -21.48 18.94 -6.70
C ARG A 116 -21.52 20.05 -5.67
N ASN A 117 -22.03 19.78 -4.47
CA ASN A 117 -22.08 20.74 -3.38
C ASN A 117 -20.68 21.12 -2.88
N MET A 118 -19.77 20.15 -2.78
CA MET A 118 -18.37 20.40 -2.44
C MET A 118 -17.66 21.27 -3.49
N ASN A 119 -17.93 21.02 -4.77
CA ASN A 119 -17.34 21.81 -5.86
C ASN A 119 -17.93 23.22 -5.92
N SER A 120 -19.23 23.41 -5.69
CA SER A 120 -19.83 24.75 -5.64
C SER A 120 -19.27 25.58 -4.49
N ILE A 121 -19.08 24.98 -3.30
CA ILE A 121 -18.42 25.63 -2.16
C ILE A 121 -16.97 26.01 -2.51
N LYS A 122 -16.21 25.11 -3.15
CA LYS A 122 -14.83 25.40 -3.58
C LYS A 122 -14.76 26.54 -4.58
N GLU A 123 -15.67 26.61 -5.55
CA GLU A 123 -15.72 27.71 -6.51
C GLU A 123 -16.13 29.02 -5.84
N GLY A 124 -17.11 29.02 -4.93
CA GLY A 124 -17.47 30.20 -4.14
C GLY A 124 -16.29 30.76 -3.33
N ILE A 125 -15.53 29.89 -2.66
CA ILE A 125 -14.31 30.29 -1.93
C ILE A 125 -13.23 30.85 -2.87
N LYS A 126 -13.11 30.32 -4.10
CA LYS A 126 -12.17 30.86 -5.09
C LYS A 126 -12.61 32.23 -5.61
N GLU A 127 -13.90 32.46 -5.80
CA GLU A 127 -14.44 33.74 -6.23
C GLU A 127 -14.32 34.81 -5.14
N GLU A 128 -14.62 34.47 -3.88
CA GLU A 128 -14.40 35.35 -2.73
C GLU A 128 -12.92 35.76 -2.59
N ARG A 129 -11.99 34.80 -2.72
CA ARG A 129 -10.55 35.09 -2.70
C ARG A 129 -10.06 35.91 -3.89
N LYS A 130 -10.72 35.83 -5.05
CA LYS A 130 -10.41 36.70 -6.19
C LYS A 130 -10.87 38.12 -5.93
N ASN A 131 -12.02 38.31 -5.28
CA ASN A 131 -12.57 39.62 -4.99
C ASN A 131 -11.82 40.32 -3.85
N GLU A 132 -11.37 39.58 -2.82
CA GLU A 132 -10.56 40.11 -1.71
C GLU A 132 -9.11 40.51 -2.10
N GLY A 133 -8.63 40.08 -3.28
CA GLY A 133 -7.29 40.42 -3.79
C GLY A 133 -7.23 41.69 -4.65
N THR A 134 -8.30 42.50 -4.67
CA THR A 134 -8.44 43.66 -5.58
C THR A 134 -8.52 45.03 -4.89
N ASP A 135 -8.22 45.11 -3.59
CA ASP A 135 -8.03 46.38 -2.85
C ASP A 135 -6.56 46.63 -2.49
#